data_AF-A0A9P6T9J6-F1
#
_entry.id   AF-A0A9P6T9J6-F1
#
_cell.length_a   1.000
_cell.length_b   1.000
_cell.length_c   1.000
_cell.angle_alpha   90.00
_cell.angle_beta   90.00
_cell.angle_gamma   90.00
#
_symmetry.space_group_name_H-M   'P 1'
#
loop_
_entity.id
_entity.type
_entity.pdbx_description
1 polymer ?
#
loop_
_entity_poly.entity_id
_entity_poly.type
_entity_poly.pdbx_seq_one_letter_code
_entity_poly.pdbx_strand_id
1 'polypeptide(L)'
;MKLLSKVFGIHPLTTEDIQMEETREKIELFRNYYLVCFRSFDQDPYSPTYLEPLNMYIIVFREGTLSFHFRGTPHPQNVRRRIKQLKDYINVTSDWISYALIDDITDAFGPLIQSIEYEVDSIDELVLILKDAEQTDMLRRIGTCRKKVMGLLRLMGNKADVVKGLAKRCNENWSVAPKSDIGLYLSDIQDHLVTMTQNLNHYEKILSRSHSNYLAQISIEMTDANNQINDVLSKLTALGSILIPMNLVTGLWGMNVCLYFHPTSRYFTYVRQTDAGVRGS
;
A
#
# COMPACT_ATOMS: atom_id res chain seq x y z
N MET A 1 7.39 10.59 -36.24
CA MET A 1 6.72 9.34 -36.65
C MET A 1 6.54 9.16 -38.16
N LYS A 2 5.84 10.05 -38.89
CA LYS A 2 5.60 9.87 -40.35
C LYS A 2 6.85 9.64 -41.21
N LEU A 3 7.97 10.29 -40.88
CA LEU A 3 9.25 10.08 -41.57
C LEU A 3 9.85 8.70 -41.25
N LEU A 4 9.91 8.36 -39.96
CA LEU A 4 10.45 7.07 -39.49
C LEU A 4 9.65 5.89 -40.03
N SER A 5 8.33 5.99 -40.09
CA SER A 5 7.50 4.90 -40.63
C SER A 5 7.75 4.64 -42.11
N LYS A 6 7.94 5.69 -42.91
CA LYS A 6 8.31 5.56 -44.32
C LYS A 6 9.72 5.00 -44.51
N VAL A 7 10.70 5.48 -43.73
CA VAL A 7 12.11 5.09 -43.88
C VAL A 7 12.34 3.64 -43.45
N PHE A 8 11.75 3.23 -42.33
CA PHE A 8 11.96 1.89 -41.76
C PHE A 8 10.88 0.88 -42.17
N GLY A 9 9.91 1.28 -43.00
CA GLY A 9 8.82 0.40 -43.44
C GLY A 9 7.92 -0.08 -42.29
N ILE A 10 7.68 0.79 -41.29
CA ILE A 10 6.87 0.47 -40.12
C ILE A 10 5.39 0.42 -40.54
N HIS A 11 4.70 -0.63 -40.12
CA HIS A 11 3.28 -0.81 -40.41
C HIS A 11 2.44 0.35 -39.83
N PRO A 12 1.39 0.82 -40.54
CA PRO A 12 0.54 1.91 -40.05
C PRO A 12 -0.03 1.66 -38.65
N LEU A 13 -0.45 0.42 -38.34
CA LEU A 13 -0.96 0.04 -37.02
C LEU A 13 0.06 0.26 -35.89
N THR A 14 1.33 -0.08 -36.10
CA THR A 14 2.39 0.21 -35.12
C THR A 14 2.60 1.71 -34.93
N THR A 15 2.45 2.49 -36.01
CA THR A 15 2.57 3.94 -35.93
C THR A 15 1.40 4.55 -35.15
N GLU A 16 0.19 4.04 -35.38
CA GLU A 16 -1.02 4.41 -34.66
C GLU A 16 -0.91 4.10 -33.17
N ASP A 17 -0.52 2.87 -32.80
CA ASP A 17 -0.33 2.45 -31.41
C ASP A 17 0.62 3.38 -30.64
N ILE A 18 1.76 3.75 -31.27
CA ILE A 18 2.74 4.65 -30.67
C ILE A 18 2.18 6.06 -30.53
N GLN A 19 1.45 6.55 -31.54
CA GLN A 19 0.89 7.91 -31.54
C GLN A 19 -0.30 8.09 -30.59
N MET A 20 -1.10 7.05 -30.40
CA MET A 20 -2.22 7.04 -29.47
C MET A 20 -1.80 6.73 -28.03
N GLU A 21 -0.51 6.51 -27.80
CA GLU A 21 0.04 6.11 -26.49
C GLU A 21 -0.69 4.89 -25.90
N GLU A 22 -0.90 3.86 -26.73
CA GLU A 22 -1.55 2.62 -26.33
C GLU A 22 -0.92 2.07 -25.03
N THR A 23 -1.79 1.85 -24.03
CA THR A 23 -1.38 1.49 -22.67
C THR A 23 -1.32 -0.02 -22.46
N ARG A 24 -1.85 -0.80 -23.41
CA ARG A 24 -1.78 -2.26 -23.33
C ARG A 24 -0.36 -2.74 -23.59
N GLU A 25 0.15 -3.51 -22.65
CA GLU A 25 1.39 -4.25 -22.85
C GLU A 25 1.14 -5.43 -23.78
N LYS A 26 1.94 -5.52 -24.85
CA LYS A 26 1.75 -6.49 -25.90
C LYS A 26 3.01 -6.68 -26.71
N ILE A 27 3.10 -7.84 -27.35
CA ILE A 27 4.16 -8.15 -28.30
C ILE A 27 3.53 -8.64 -29.58
N GLU A 28 3.84 -7.95 -30.68
CA GLU A 28 3.28 -8.19 -32.00
C GLU A 28 4.40 -8.48 -33.01
N LEU A 29 4.24 -9.56 -33.76
CA LEU A 29 5.18 -9.97 -34.80
C LEU A 29 4.71 -9.42 -36.14
N PHE A 30 5.57 -8.67 -36.83
CA PHE A 30 5.38 -8.26 -38.21
C PHE A 30 6.36 -9.02 -39.11
N ARG A 31 6.29 -8.79 -40.43
CA ARG A 31 7.15 -9.51 -41.40
C ARG A 31 8.64 -9.20 -41.24
N ASN A 32 8.98 -7.95 -40.88
CA ASN A 32 10.37 -7.46 -40.90
C ASN A 32 10.90 -7.04 -39.53
N TYR A 33 10.01 -6.96 -38.53
CA TYR A 33 10.30 -6.51 -37.19
C TYR A 33 9.27 -7.08 -36.22
N TYR A 34 9.53 -6.96 -34.93
CA TYR A 34 8.51 -7.13 -33.90
C TYR A 34 8.40 -5.88 -33.03
N LEU A 35 7.19 -5.63 -32.54
CA LEU A 35 6.88 -4.54 -31.63
C LEU A 35 6.74 -5.09 -30.23
N VAL A 36 7.39 -4.43 -29.28
CA VAL A 36 7.20 -4.63 -27.84
C VAL A 36 6.62 -3.34 -27.27
N CYS A 37 5.41 -3.42 -26.73
CA CYS A 37 4.82 -2.38 -25.91
C CYS A 37 4.96 -2.81 -24.45
N PHE A 38 5.75 -2.07 -23.68
CA PHE A 38 6.03 -2.36 -22.28
C PHE A 38 5.96 -1.09 -21.45
N ARG A 39 5.52 -1.20 -20.19
CA ARG A 39 5.36 -0.05 -19.30
C ARG A 39 6.34 -0.12 -18.16
N SER A 40 7.07 0.98 -18.02
CA SER A 40 7.77 1.32 -16.80
C SER A 40 6.92 2.30 -15.97
N PHE A 41 7.56 3.00 -15.05
CA PHE A 41 6.97 4.03 -14.23
C PHE A 41 8.02 5.12 -13.95
N ASP A 42 7.55 6.28 -13.47
CA ASP A 42 8.44 7.34 -13.02
C ASP A 42 9.12 6.94 -11.70
N GLN A 43 10.45 6.79 -11.76
CA GLN A 43 11.27 6.32 -10.65
C GLN A 43 11.70 7.45 -9.70
N ASP A 44 11.51 8.72 -10.07
CA ASP A 44 11.97 9.85 -9.27
C ASP A 44 11.01 10.13 -8.08
N PRO A 45 11.44 9.93 -6.82
CA PRO A 45 10.58 10.16 -5.65
C PRO A 45 10.19 11.63 -5.46
N TYR A 46 10.95 12.56 -6.05
CA TYR A 46 10.68 14.00 -5.96
C TYR A 46 9.81 14.51 -7.11
N SER A 47 9.56 13.67 -8.11
CA SER A 47 8.70 14.00 -9.23
C SER A 47 7.23 14.00 -8.82
N PRO A 48 6.42 14.99 -9.26
CA PRO A 48 4.99 15.02 -8.97
C PRO A 48 4.25 13.80 -9.54
N THR A 49 4.87 13.13 -10.51
CA THR A 49 4.35 11.96 -11.22
C THR A 49 5.00 10.67 -10.77
N TYR A 50 5.61 10.62 -9.59
CA TYR A 50 6.22 9.43 -9.01
C TYR A 50 5.26 8.22 -9.02
N LEU A 51 5.76 7.07 -9.48
CA LEU A 51 5.00 5.82 -9.69
C LEU A 51 3.89 5.90 -10.73
N GLU A 52 3.78 7.00 -11.50
CA GLU A 52 2.90 7.01 -12.65
C GLU A 52 3.46 6.13 -13.76
N PRO A 53 2.62 5.36 -14.47
CA PRO A 53 3.08 4.51 -15.55
C PRO A 53 3.68 5.31 -16.72
N LEU A 54 4.72 4.78 -17.33
CA LEU A 54 5.40 5.34 -18.49
C LEU A 54 5.44 4.30 -19.60
N ASN A 55 4.87 4.61 -20.76
CA ASN A 55 4.85 3.71 -21.90
C ASN A 55 6.20 3.74 -22.65
N MET A 56 6.74 2.56 -22.91
CA MET A 56 7.92 2.35 -23.74
C MET A 56 7.56 1.42 -24.91
N TYR A 57 7.85 1.89 -26.12
CA TYR A 57 7.65 1.11 -27.35
C TYR A 57 9.01 0.77 -27.93
N ILE A 58 9.26 -0.50 -28.21
CA ILE A 58 10.51 -0.99 -28.76
C ILE A 58 10.18 -1.71 -30.06
N ILE A 59 10.70 -1.19 -31.17
CA ILE A 59 10.62 -1.81 -32.48
C ILE A 59 11.97 -2.50 -32.74
N VAL A 60 11.94 -3.82 -32.93
CA VAL A 60 13.14 -4.62 -33.08
C VAL A 60 13.23 -5.16 -34.50
N PHE A 61 14.25 -4.70 -35.23
CA PHE A 61 14.61 -5.16 -36.57
C PHE A 61 15.77 -6.17 -36.47
N ARG A 62 16.17 -6.74 -37.61
CA ARG A 62 17.29 -7.72 -37.66
C ARG A 62 18.63 -7.11 -37.24
N GLU A 63 18.96 -5.90 -37.69
CA GLU A 63 20.24 -5.26 -37.39
C GLU A 63 20.14 -4.05 -36.43
N GLY A 64 18.99 -3.79 -35.81
CA GLY A 64 18.85 -2.65 -34.92
C GLY A 64 17.52 -2.55 -34.18
N THR A 65 17.46 -1.63 -33.21
CA THR A 65 16.27 -1.35 -32.41
C THR A 65 15.95 0.14 -32.40
N LEU A 66 14.65 0.46 -32.38
CA LEU A 66 14.15 1.82 -32.16
C LEU A 66 13.31 1.81 -30.89
N SER A 67 13.67 2.62 -29.89
CA SER A 67 12.87 2.82 -28.68
C SER A 67 12.20 4.19 -28.68
N PHE A 68 10.94 4.23 -28.29
CA PHE A 68 10.10 5.44 -28.18
C PHE A 68 9.54 5.56 -26.77
N HIS A 69 9.59 6.77 -26.24
CA HIS A 69 9.05 7.17 -24.94
C HIS A 69 8.68 8.66 -25.03
N PHE A 70 7.56 9.04 -24.44
CA PHE A 70 7.06 10.43 -24.46
C PHE A 70 7.47 11.24 -23.24
N ARG A 71 7.94 10.54 -22.20
CA ARG A 71 8.45 11.11 -20.95
C ARG A 71 9.87 10.59 -20.72
N GLY A 72 10.72 11.41 -20.12
CA GLY A 72 12.11 11.04 -19.83
C GLY A 72 12.18 9.77 -18.98
N THR A 73 13.08 8.84 -19.35
CA THR A 73 13.26 7.58 -18.65
C THR A 73 14.74 7.17 -18.67
N PRO A 74 15.27 6.59 -17.57
CA PRO A 74 16.68 6.21 -17.50
C PRO A 74 17.01 4.92 -18.27
N HIS A 75 16.02 4.10 -18.62
CA HIS A 75 16.28 2.74 -19.14
C HIS A 75 17.14 2.69 -20.41
N PRO A 76 16.89 3.52 -21.45
CA PRO A 76 17.73 3.49 -22.65
C PRO A 76 19.19 3.87 -22.36
N GLN A 77 19.41 4.81 -21.43
CA GLN A 77 20.75 5.22 -20.99
C GLN A 77 21.44 4.11 -20.18
N ASN A 78 20.71 3.44 -19.27
CA ASN A 78 21.24 2.33 -18.48
C ASN A 78 21.68 1.18 -19.37
N VAL A 79 20.82 0.76 -20.32
CA VAL A 79 21.14 -0.30 -21.28
C VAL A 79 22.33 0.10 -22.16
N ARG A 80 22.38 1.36 -22.63
CA ARG A 80 23.53 1.86 -23.41
C ARG A 80 24.84 1.82 -22.60
N ARG A 81 24.79 2.10 -21.29
CA ARG A 81 25.95 1.96 -20.39
C ARG A 81 26.35 0.49 -20.22
N ARG A 82 25.38 -0.41 -20.01
CA ARG A 82 25.59 -1.85 -19.90
C ARG A 82 26.23 -2.43 -21.16
N ILE A 83 25.76 -2.02 -22.35
CA ILE A 83 26.36 -2.38 -23.65
C ILE A 83 27.84 -1.98 -23.71
N LYS A 84 28.20 -0.77 -23.29
CA LYS A 84 29.59 -0.31 -23.31
C LYS A 84 30.49 -1.12 -22.39
N GLN A 85 29.98 -1.56 -21.24
CA GLN A 85 30.74 -2.34 -20.26
C GLN A 85 30.94 -3.80 -20.70
N LEU A 86 29.97 -4.36 -21.41
CA LEU A 86 29.93 -5.78 -21.76
C LEU A 86 30.31 -6.07 -23.22
N LYS A 87 30.66 -5.04 -23.99
CA LYS A 87 30.93 -5.13 -25.44
C LYS A 87 31.99 -6.18 -25.80
N ASP A 88 32.96 -6.41 -24.92
CA ASP A 88 34.06 -7.33 -25.15
C ASP A 88 33.71 -8.79 -24.80
N TYR A 89 32.62 -9.01 -24.07
CA TYR A 89 32.23 -10.33 -23.55
C TYR A 89 30.96 -10.89 -24.20
N ILE A 90 30.13 -10.03 -24.80
CA ILE A 90 28.82 -10.41 -25.32
C ILE A 90 28.65 -9.90 -26.74
N ASN A 91 28.10 -10.74 -27.61
CA ASN A 91 27.65 -10.30 -28.93
C ASN A 91 26.33 -9.53 -28.80
N VAL A 92 26.37 -8.22 -29.03
CA VAL A 92 25.20 -7.34 -28.87
C VAL A 92 24.34 -7.41 -30.14
N THR A 93 23.28 -8.22 -30.08
CA THR A 93 22.25 -8.30 -31.13
C THR A 93 21.08 -7.36 -30.82
N SER A 94 20.25 -7.06 -31.82
CA SER A 94 19.03 -6.26 -31.64
C SER A 94 18.07 -6.90 -30.62
N ASP A 95 17.94 -8.23 -30.67
CA ASP A 95 17.16 -9.00 -29.72
C ASP A 95 17.72 -8.90 -28.29
N TRP A 96 19.05 -8.93 -28.13
CA TRP A 96 19.68 -8.75 -26.82
C TRP A 96 19.40 -7.35 -26.25
N ILE A 97 19.41 -6.30 -27.09
CA ILE A 97 19.05 -4.94 -26.66
C ILE A 97 17.60 -4.89 -26.21
N SER A 98 16.69 -5.57 -26.93
CA SER A 98 15.29 -5.68 -26.54
C SER A 98 15.13 -6.37 -25.18
N TYR A 99 15.83 -7.49 -24.99
CA TYR A 99 15.88 -8.20 -23.70
C TYR A 99 16.38 -7.27 -22.60
N ALA A 100 17.53 -6.62 -22.79
CA ALA A 100 18.14 -5.76 -21.79
C ALA A 100 17.26 -4.56 -21.39
N LEU A 101 16.43 -4.05 -22.31
CA LEU A 101 15.44 -3.01 -21.99
C LEU A 101 14.29 -3.56 -21.13
N ILE A 102 13.78 -4.75 -21.43
CA ILE A 102 12.73 -5.39 -20.62
C ILE A 102 13.27 -5.73 -19.23
N ASP A 103 14.51 -6.22 -19.16
CA ASP A 103 15.26 -6.52 -17.94
C ASP A 103 15.42 -5.27 -17.06
N ASP A 104 15.96 -4.17 -17.61
CA ASP A 104 16.18 -2.91 -16.86
C ASP A 104 14.85 -2.29 -16.37
N ILE A 105 13.75 -2.47 -17.11
CA ILE A 105 12.41 -2.06 -16.65
C ILE A 105 11.93 -2.96 -15.50
N THR A 106 12.18 -4.27 -15.58
CA THR A 106 11.78 -5.24 -14.57
C THR A 106 12.57 -5.05 -13.27
N ASP A 107 13.88 -4.81 -13.37
CA ASP A 107 14.76 -4.58 -12.23
C ASP A 107 14.40 -3.32 -11.44
N ALA A 108 13.81 -2.30 -12.09
CA ALA A 108 13.35 -1.09 -11.43
C ALA A 108 12.27 -1.35 -10.36
N PHE A 109 11.52 -2.45 -10.46
CA PHE A 109 10.53 -2.83 -9.45
C PHE A 109 11.16 -3.37 -8.16
N GLY A 110 12.35 -3.98 -8.24
CA GLY A 110 13.00 -4.66 -7.11
C GLY A 110 13.15 -3.80 -5.85
N PRO A 111 13.79 -2.61 -5.93
CA PRO A 111 13.96 -1.73 -4.78
C PRO A 111 12.63 -1.28 -4.14
N LEU A 112 11.58 -1.10 -4.94
CA LEU A 112 10.26 -0.72 -4.43
C LEU A 112 9.58 -1.87 -3.69
N ILE A 113 9.68 -3.09 -4.22
CA ILE A 113 9.14 -4.29 -3.57
C ILE A 113 9.88 -4.54 -2.24
N GLN A 114 11.20 -4.39 -2.21
CA GLN A 114 11.99 -4.52 -0.99
C GLN A 114 11.60 -3.46 0.05
N SER A 115 11.35 -2.21 -0.38
CA SER A 115 10.87 -1.17 0.55
C SER A 115 9.49 -1.48 1.14
N ILE A 116 8.63 -2.14 0.36
CA ILE A 116 7.30 -2.60 0.80
C ILE A 116 7.44 -3.74 1.80
N GLU A 117 8.33 -4.70 1.53
CA GLU A 117 8.60 -5.83 2.42
C GLU A 117 8.93 -5.34 3.84
N TYR A 118 9.93 -4.46 3.97
CA TYR A 118 10.30 -3.89 5.28
C TYR A 118 9.15 -3.15 5.97
N GLU A 119 8.34 -2.42 5.20
CA GLU A 119 7.20 -1.67 5.73
C GLU A 119 6.07 -2.60 6.19
N VAL A 120 5.82 -3.68 5.45
CA VAL A 120 4.80 -4.69 5.77
C VAL A 120 5.19 -5.46 7.02
N ASP A 121 6.45 -5.90 7.12
CA ASP A 121 6.96 -6.59 8.31
C ASP A 121 6.87 -5.69 9.55
N SER A 122 7.26 -4.41 9.41
CA SER A 122 7.13 -3.42 10.48
C SER A 122 5.67 -3.24 10.92
N ILE A 123 4.72 -3.21 9.98
CA ILE A 123 3.29 -3.08 10.28
C ILE A 123 2.77 -4.32 11.01
N ASP A 124 3.13 -5.53 10.55
CA ASP A 124 2.65 -6.79 11.14
C ASP A 124 3.15 -6.95 12.58
N GLU A 125 4.39 -6.55 12.87
CA GLU A 125 4.94 -6.55 14.23
C GLU A 125 4.26 -5.51 15.14
N LEU A 126 4.08 -4.27 14.65
CA LEU A 126 3.48 -3.19 15.45
C LEU A 126 2.02 -3.45 15.83
N VAL A 127 1.25 -4.10 14.94
CA VAL A 127 -0.15 -4.46 15.23
C VAL A 127 -0.27 -5.44 16.41
N LEU A 128 0.79 -6.19 16.75
CA LEU A 128 0.77 -7.13 17.88
C LEU A 128 1.15 -6.47 19.22
N ILE A 129 1.83 -5.32 19.20
CA ILE A 129 2.52 -4.76 20.38
C ILE A 129 1.84 -3.46 20.89
N LEU A 130 1.24 -2.68 20.00
CA LEU A 130 0.79 -1.32 20.35
C LEU A 130 -0.35 -1.31 21.37
N LYS A 131 -0.20 -0.53 22.45
CA LYS A 131 -1.28 -0.12 23.36
C LYS A 131 -1.36 1.41 23.45
N ASP A 132 -2.59 1.91 23.42
CA ASP A 132 -3.08 3.21 23.89
C ASP A 132 -2.70 4.56 23.22
N ALA A 133 -1.68 4.72 22.36
CA ALA A 133 -1.31 6.08 21.90
C ALA A 133 -1.12 6.35 20.39
N GLU A 134 -0.88 5.35 19.55
CA GLU A 134 -0.48 5.56 18.13
C GLU A 134 -1.52 5.10 17.09
N GLN A 135 -2.79 5.04 17.52
CA GLN A 135 -3.81 4.29 16.79
C GLN A 135 -4.21 4.88 15.43
N THR A 136 -4.34 6.19 15.32
CA THR A 136 -4.75 6.82 14.05
C THR A 136 -3.63 6.78 13.01
N ASP A 137 -2.36 6.80 13.44
CA ASP A 137 -1.21 6.76 12.55
C ASP A 137 -1.07 5.39 11.87
N MET A 138 -1.34 4.30 12.60
CA MET A 138 -1.25 2.94 12.07
C MET A 138 -2.22 2.65 10.92
N LEU A 139 -3.50 3.05 11.02
CA LEU A 139 -4.46 2.85 9.91
C LEU A 139 -4.02 3.60 8.65
N ARG A 140 -3.50 4.82 8.82
CA ARG A 140 -3.00 5.63 7.71
C ARG A 140 -1.76 4.99 7.07
N ARG A 141 -0.85 4.46 7.90
CA ARG A 141 0.35 3.75 7.46
C ARG A 141 -0.01 2.49 6.67
N ILE A 142 -0.92 1.65 7.20
CA ILE A 142 -1.47 0.48 6.52
C ILE A 142 -2.11 0.87 5.18
N GLY A 143 -2.98 1.88 5.17
CA GLY A 143 -3.66 2.34 3.96
C GLY A 143 -2.69 2.85 2.89
N THR A 144 -1.65 3.58 3.30
CA THR A 144 -0.63 4.11 2.40
C THR A 144 0.23 2.99 1.81
N CYS A 145 0.67 2.03 2.64
CA CYS A 145 1.42 0.87 2.17
C CYS A 145 0.58 0.02 1.20
N ARG A 146 -0.68 -0.26 1.53
CA ARG A 146 -1.61 -0.98 0.66
C ARG A 146 -1.81 -0.28 -0.68
N LYS A 147 -1.92 1.05 -0.70
CA LYS A 147 -2.00 1.84 -1.94
C LYS A 147 -0.76 1.65 -2.82
N LYS A 148 0.44 1.61 -2.24
CA LYS A 148 1.69 1.32 -2.97
C LYS A 148 1.69 -0.10 -3.55
N VAL A 149 1.32 -1.11 -2.76
CA VAL A 149 1.22 -2.51 -3.20
C VAL A 149 0.25 -2.64 -4.39
N MET A 150 -0.94 -2.04 -4.29
CA MET A 150 -1.93 -2.06 -5.37
C MET A 150 -1.44 -1.33 -6.62
N GLY A 151 -0.73 -0.22 -6.45
CA GLY A 151 -0.10 0.52 -7.55
C GLY A 151 0.90 -0.35 -8.32
N LEU A 152 1.79 -1.05 -7.60
CA LEU A 152 2.75 -1.95 -8.21
C LEU A 152 2.10 -3.17 -8.86
N LEU A 153 1.11 -3.81 -8.22
CA LEU A 153 0.37 -4.92 -8.83
C LEU A 153 -0.30 -4.50 -10.15
N ARG A 154 -0.86 -3.29 -10.21
CA ARG A 154 -1.44 -2.75 -11.43
C ARG A 154 -0.38 -2.53 -12.52
N LEU A 155 0.79 -2.03 -12.15
CA LEU A 155 1.90 -1.83 -13.09
C LEU A 155 2.46 -3.16 -13.59
N MET A 156 2.59 -4.16 -12.72
CA MET A 156 3.11 -5.49 -13.03
C MET A 156 2.12 -6.40 -13.77
N GLY A 157 0.83 -6.09 -13.70
CA GLY A 157 -0.23 -6.88 -14.31
C GLY A 157 0.01 -7.12 -15.82
N ASN A 158 -0.14 -8.37 -16.25
CA ASN A 158 0.05 -8.89 -17.61
C ASN A 158 1.51 -8.93 -18.14
N LYS A 159 2.50 -8.33 -17.46
CA LYS A 159 3.91 -8.37 -17.92
C LYS A 159 4.43 -9.79 -18.09
N ALA A 160 4.21 -10.65 -17.10
CA ALA A 160 4.66 -12.03 -17.11
C ALA A 160 4.09 -12.81 -18.30
N ASP A 161 2.80 -12.62 -18.62
CA ASP A 161 2.15 -13.28 -19.75
C ASP A 161 2.67 -12.77 -21.10
N VAL A 162 2.96 -11.47 -21.20
CA VAL A 162 3.53 -10.86 -22.40
C VAL A 162 4.94 -11.40 -22.65
N VAL A 163 5.80 -11.45 -21.62
CA VAL A 163 7.16 -12.00 -21.71
C VAL A 163 7.13 -13.49 -22.02
N LYS A 164 6.26 -14.27 -21.35
CA LYS A 164 6.02 -15.69 -21.64
C LYS A 164 5.60 -15.92 -23.09
N GLY A 165 4.72 -15.06 -23.60
CA GLY A 165 4.27 -15.09 -24.99
C GLY A 165 5.42 -14.88 -25.99
N LEU A 166 6.36 -13.99 -25.69
CA LEU A 166 7.58 -13.80 -26.50
C LEU A 166 8.52 -14.99 -26.38
N ALA A 167 8.82 -15.45 -25.16
CA ALA A 167 9.72 -16.59 -24.93
C ALA A 167 9.23 -17.85 -25.68
N LYS A 168 7.92 -18.13 -25.63
CA LYS A 168 7.30 -19.23 -26.38
C LYS A 168 7.49 -19.11 -27.89
N ARG A 169 7.29 -17.91 -28.45
CA ARG A 169 7.44 -17.66 -29.90
C ARG A 169 8.90 -17.74 -30.37
N CYS A 170 9.86 -17.49 -29.48
CA CYS A 170 11.28 -17.74 -29.76
C CYS A 170 11.54 -19.24 -29.94
N ASN A 171 10.99 -20.08 -29.05
CA ASN A 171 11.16 -21.53 -29.11
C ASN A 171 10.47 -22.19 -30.33
N GLU A 172 9.41 -21.57 -30.86
CA GLU A 172 8.72 -22.02 -32.09
C GLU A 172 9.50 -21.68 -33.38
N ASN A 173 10.72 -21.11 -33.27
CA ASN A 173 11.60 -20.78 -34.39
C ASN A 173 10.96 -19.90 -35.47
N TRP A 174 10.11 -18.94 -35.06
CA TRP A 174 9.55 -17.97 -36.00
C TRP A 174 10.70 -17.17 -36.66
N SER A 175 10.60 -16.89 -37.95
CA SER A 175 11.68 -16.26 -38.72
C SER A 175 12.11 -14.87 -38.19
N VAL A 176 11.20 -14.18 -37.50
CA VAL A 176 11.33 -12.81 -36.98
C VAL A 176 11.45 -12.78 -35.45
N ALA A 177 11.19 -13.90 -34.77
CA ALA A 177 11.39 -13.97 -33.32
C ALA A 177 12.90 -14.02 -32.99
N PRO A 178 13.30 -13.59 -31.79
CA PRO A 178 14.68 -13.70 -31.32
C PRO A 178 15.25 -15.10 -31.55
N LYS A 179 16.40 -15.18 -32.25
CA LYS A 179 17.10 -16.44 -32.53
C LYS A 179 18.39 -16.49 -31.70
N SER A 180 18.43 -17.31 -30.65
CA SER A 180 19.58 -17.69 -29.80
C SER A 180 19.07 -18.09 -28.39
N ASP A 181 19.97 -18.19 -27.41
CA ASP A 181 19.74 -18.40 -25.97
C ASP A 181 18.90 -17.29 -25.30
N ILE A 182 18.44 -16.29 -26.06
CA ILE A 182 17.56 -15.20 -25.61
C ILE A 182 16.25 -15.73 -25.03
N GLY A 183 15.76 -16.87 -25.51
CA GLY A 183 14.61 -17.55 -24.89
C GLY A 183 14.84 -17.86 -23.41
N LEU A 184 16.07 -18.28 -23.03
CA LEU A 184 16.42 -18.55 -21.63
C LEU A 184 16.43 -17.27 -20.79
N TYR A 185 17.01 -16.19 -21.32
CA TYR A 185 17.02 -14.89 -20.64
C TYR A 185 15.60 -14.31 -20.45
N LEU A 186 14.71 -14.50 -21.43
CA LEU A 186 13.31 -14.08 -21.29
C LEU A 186 12.53 -14.96 -20.29
N SER A 187 12.85 -16.25 -20.21
CA SER A 187 12.28 -17.13 -19.18
C SER A 187 12.70 -16.72 -17.78
N ASP A 188 13.95 -16.30 -17.58
CA ASP A 188 14.43 -15.77 -16.30
C ASP A 188 13.66 -14.50 -15.88
N ILE A 189 13.49 -13.54 -16.79
CA ILE A 189 12.64 -12.35 -16.55
C ILE A 189 11.21 -12.75 -16.21
N GLN A 190 10.64 -13.72 -16.92
CA GLN A 190 9.29 -14.20 -16.66
C GLN A 190 9.17 -14.73 -15.23
N ASP A 191 10.12 -15.55 -14.79
CA ASP A 191 10.14 -16.11 -13.44
C ASP A 191 10.29 -14.99 -12.40
N HIS A 192 11.17 -14.01 -12.61
CA HIS A 192 11.30 -12.83 -11.76
C HIS A 192 10.00 -12.04 -11.64
N LEU A 193 9.31 -11.77 -12.76
CA LEU A 193 8.01 -11.08 -12.76
C LEU A 193 6.94 -11.86 -12.00
N VAL A 194 6.91 -13.17 -12.15
CA VAL A 194 5.97 -14.06 -11.43
C VAL A 194 6.27 -14.01 -9.92
N THR A 195 7.52 -14.18 -9.52
CA THR A 195 7.93 -14.12 -8.11
C THR A 195 7.61 -12.77 -7.48
N MET A 196 7.97 -11.66 -8.14
CA MET A 196 7.66 -10.31 -7.67
C MET A 196 6.13 -10.08 -7.52
N THR A 197 5.33 -10.58 -8.46
CA THR A 197 3.86 -10.49 -8.39
C THR A 197 3.31 -11.33 -7.23
N GLN A 198 3.86 -12.53 -7.01
CA GLN A 198 3.48 -13.38 -5.89
C GLN A 198 3.82 -12.73 -4.54
N ASN A 199 4.99 -12.11 -4.42
CA ASN A 199 5.40 -11.38 -3.21
C ASN A 199 4.44 -10.22 -2.91
N LEU A 200 4.10 -9.41 -3.92
CA LEU A 200 3.11 -8.33 -3.73
C LEU A 200 1.73 -8.85 -3.30
N ASN A 201 1.27 -9.97 -3.85
CA ASN A 201 0.03 -10.62 -3.40
C ASN A 201 0.14 -11.15 -1.97
N HIS A 202 1.31 -11.64 -1.56
CA HIS A 202 1.57 -12.06 -0.19
C HIS A 202 1.53 -10.87 0.78
N TYR A 203 2.19 -9.77 0.44
CA TYR A 203 2.17 -8.54 1.23
C TYR A 203 0.78 -7.93 1.35
N GLU A 204 -0.04 -7.96 0.29
CA GLU A 204 -1.44 -7.54 0.36
C GLU A 204 -2.23 -8.34 1.40
N LYS A 205 -2.05 -9.67 1.42
CA LYS A 205 -2.72 -10.54 2.38
C LYS A 205 -2.29 -10.24 3.82
N ILE A 206 -0.99 -10.02 4.05
CA ILE A 206 -0.48 -9.63 5.37
C ILE A 206 -1.15 -8.30 5.77
N LEU A 207 -1.06 -7.26 4.95
CA LEU A 207 -1.67 -5.95 5.24
C LEU A 207 -3.18 -6.04 5.50
N SER A 208 -3.90 -6.88 4.75
CA SER A 208 -5.34 -7.12 4.93
C SER A 208 -5.65 -7.78 6.29
N ARG A 209 -4.82 -8.76 6.68
CA ARG A 209 -4.89 -9.39 8.00
C ARG A 209 -4.53 -8.41 9.11
N SER A 210 -3.42 -7.67 9.00
CA SER A 210 -2.98 -6.69 9.99
C SER A 210 -4.02 -5.57 10.17
N HIS A 211 -4.65 -5.11 9.08
CA HIS A 211 -5.77 -4.17 9.15
C HIS A 211 -6.95 -4.73 9.96
N SER A 212 -7.32 -6.00 9.74
CA SER A 212 -8.43 -6.65 10.43
C SER A 212 -8.13 -6.89 11.91
N ASN A 213 -6.92 -7.38 12.21
CA ASN A 213 -6.42 -7.57 13.58
C ASN A 213 -6.44 -6.26 14.36
N TYR A 214 -5.98 -5.19 13.71
CA TYR A 214 -5.92 -3.87 14.30
C TYR A 214 -7.31 -3.31 14.66
N LEU A 215 -8.30 -3.46 13.77
CA LEU A 215 -9.69 -3.09 14.08
C LEU A 215 -10.29 -3.92 15.21
N ALA A 216 -9.97 -5.23 15.27
CA ALA A 216 -10.41 -6.09 16.36
C ALA A 216 -9.81 -5.64 17.70
N GLN A 217 -8.54 -5.24 17.72
CA GLN A 217 -7.90 -4.72 18.92
C GLN A 217 -8.56 -3.43 19.43
N ILE A 218 -8.82 -2.47 18.54
CA ILE A 218 -9.59 -1.25 18.90
C ILE A 218 -10.94 -1.63 19.52
N SER A 219 -11.65 -2.59 18.91
CA SER A 219 -12.94 -3.03 19.42
C SER A 219 -12.83 -3.63 20.84
N ILE A 220 -11.76 -4.37 21.12
CA ILE A 220 -11.50 -4.94 22.46
C ILE A 220 -11.23 -3.81 23.45
N GLU A 221 -10.33 -2.87 23.11
CA GLU A 221 -10.00 -1.74 23.99
C GLU A 221 -11.21 -0.84 24.27
N MET A 222 -12.05 -0.57 23.26
CA MET A 222 -13.32 0.15 23.48
C MET A 222 -14.28 -0.63 24.40
N THR A 223 -14.32 -1.95 24.26
CA THR A 223 -15.16 -2.81 25.12
C THR A 223 -14.65 -2.78 26.56
N ASP A 224 -13.35 -2.86 26.76
CA ASP A 224 -12.72 -2.80 28.09
C ASP A 224 -12.90 -1.42 28.73
N ALA A 225 -12.72 -0.33 27.97
CA ALA A 225 -13.00 1.02 28.43
C ALA A 225 -14.47 1.20 28.84
N ASN A 226 -15.41 0.68 28.04
CA ASN A 226 -16.83 0.69 28.38
C ASN A 226 -17.13 -0.14 29.64
N ASN A 227 -16.47 -1.28 29.83
CA ASN A 227 -16.62 -2.09 31.04
C ASN A 227 -16.11 -1.34 32.28
N GLN A 228 -14.99 -0.62 32.17
CA GLN A 228 -14.48 0.22 33.26
C GLN A 228 -15.43 1.39 33.57
N ILE A 229 -15.95 2.06 32.53
CA ILE A 229 -16.96 3.12 32.70
C ILE A 229 -18.20 2.56 33.40
N ASN A 230 -18.68 1.39 32.98
CA ASN A 230 -19.83 0.73 33.61
C ASN A 230 -19.56 0.35 35.07
N ASP A 231 -18.36 -0.10 35.41
CA ASP A 231 -17.98 -0.41 36.80
C ASP A 231 -17.94 0.86 37.67
N VAL A 232 -17.32 1.94 37.18
CA VAL A 232 -17.30 3.24 37.86
C VAL A 232 -18.72 3.81 38.02
N LEU A 233 -19.53 3.74 36.96
CA LEU A 233 -20.93 4.17 36.99
C LEU A 233 -21.75 3.36 37.99
N SER A 234 -21.55 2.04 38.05
CA SER A 234 -22.20 1.15 39.02
C SER A 234 -21.86 1.55 40.46
N LYS A 235 -20.58 1.80 40.76
CA LYS A 235 -20.13 2.26 42.09
C LYS A 235 -20.72 3.62 42.46
N LEU A 236 -20.71 4.58 41.53
CA LEU A 236 -21.30 5.90 41.76
C LEU A 236 -22.82 5.81 41.98
N THR A 237 -23.50 4.96 41.21
CA THR A 237 -24.94 4.72 41.34
C THR A 237 -25.27 4.09 42.69
N ALA A 238 -24.44 3.15 43.19
CA ALA A 238 -24.60 2.55 44.50
C ALA A 238 -24.38 3.57 45.64
N LEU A 239 -23.41 4.48 45.52
CA LEU A 239 -23.26 5.58 46.49
C LEU A 239 -24.45 6.55 46.42
N GLY A 240 -24.90 6.89 45.21
CA GLY A 240 -26.06 7.75 44.99
C GLY A 240 -27.35 7.17 45.57
N SER A 241 -27.59 5.87 45.42
CA SER A 241 -28.79 5.21 45.96
C SER A 241 -28.87 5.23 47.49
N ILE A 242 -27.72 5.30 48.18
CA ILE A 242 -27.65 5.46 49.64
C ILE A 242 -27.80 6.93 50.04
N LEU A 243 -27.09 7.83 49.37
CA LEU A 243 -27.05 9.25 49.73
C LEU A 243 -28.36 10.00 49.43
N ILE A 244 -29.07 9.64 48.35
CA ILE A 244 -30.30 10.34 47.94
C ILE A 244 -31.42 10.22 49.00
N PRO A 245 -31.81 9.02 49.49
CA PRO A 245 -32.78 8.90 50.57
C PRO A 245 -32.32 9.53 51.88
N MET A 246 -31.02 9.43 52.21
CA MET A 246 -30.45 10.02 53.42
C MET A 246 -30.53 11.57 53.38
N ASN A 247 -30.25 12.17 52.23
CA ASN A 247 -30.42 13.59 51.99
C ASN A 247 -31.89 14.01 52.04
N LEU A 248 -32.82 13.16 51.59
CA LEU A 248 -34.25 13.44 51.72
C LEU A 248 -34.68 13.50 53.19
N VAL A 249 -34.25 12.54 54.02
CA VAL A 249 -34.58 12.53 55.46
C VAL A 249 -33.96 13.73 56.16
N THR A 250 -32.67 13.98 55.99
CA THR A 250 -32.00 15.14 56.61
C THR A 250 -32.56 16.47 56.12
N GLY A 251 -32.93 16.56 54.84
CA GLY A 251 -33.62 17.69 54.25
C GLY A 251 -34.98 17.96 54.91
N LEU A 252 -35.83 16.94 55.05
CA LEU A 252 -37.12 17.06 55.75
C LEU A 252 -36.97 17.56 57.19
N TRP A 253 -35.95 17.10 57.91
CA TRP A 253 -35.70 17.50 59.31
C TRP A 253 -35.01 18.88 59.43
N GLY A 254 -34.39 19.39 58.36
CA GLY A 254 -33.79 20.72 58.30
C GLY A 254 -34.77 21.83 57.89
N MET A 255 -36.00 21.49 57.49
CA MET A 255 -37.02 22.46 57.10
C MET A 255 -37.74 23.04 58.34
N ASN A 256 -37.85 24.37 58.43
CA ASN A 256 -38.64 25.05 59.45
C ASN A 256 -40.15 24.95 59.15
N VAL A 257 -40.74 23.77 59.33
CA VAL A 257 -42.19 23.56 59.11
C VAL A 257 -42.85 23.13 60.42
N CYS A 258 -43.98 23.76 60.77
CA CYS A 258 -44.79 23.38 61.93
C CYS A 258 -45.38 21.98 61.76
N LEU A 259 -44.88 21.01 62.53
CA LEU A 259 -45.48 19.69 62.65
C LEU A 259 -46.73 19.79 63.55
N TYR A 260 -47.91 19.55 62.97
CA TYR A 260 -49.22 19.63 63.64
C TYR A 260 -49.47 18.56 64.74
N PHE A 261 -48.46 17.77 65.12
CA PHE A 261 -48.61 16.66 66.07
C PHE A 261 -48.28 16.99 67.54
N HIS A 262 -47.96 18.23 67.88
CA HIS A 262 -47.90 18.65 69.29
C HIS A 262 -48.29 20.13 69.47
N PRO A 263 -49.38 20.45 70.20
CA PRO A 263 -49.74 21.82 70.52
C PRO A 263 -48.97 22.27 71.77
N THR A 264 -47.64 22.34 71.70
CA THR A 264 -46.90 23.15 72.69
C THR A 264 -45.56 23.58 72.13
N SER A 265 -45.42 24.90 72.02
CA SER A 265 -44.22 25.64 71.66
C SER A 265 -42.98 25.14 72.40
N ARG A 266 -42.04 24.53 71.67
CA ARG A 266 -40.59 24.56 71.92
C ARG A 266 -39.88 24.08 70.65
N TYR A 267 -39.28 25.02 69.94
CA TYR A 267 -38.47 24.79 68.75
C TYR A 267 -37.37 23.77 69.06
N PHE A 268 -37.31 22.72 68.24
CA PHE A 268 -36.34 21.62 68.27
C PHE A 268 -34.91 22.16 68.21
N THR A 269 -34.32 22.36 69.38
CA THR A 269 -32.90 22.69 69.57
C THR A 269 -32.25 21.47 70.22
N TYR A 270 -32.21 20.32 69.54
CA TYR A 270 -31.71 19.08 70.15
C TYR A 270 -30.62 18.34 69.38
N VAL A 271 -30.17 18.84 68.22
CA VAL A 271 -29.09 18.17 67.45
C VAL A 271 -27.78 18.98 67.41
N ARG A 272 -27.72 20.15 68.07
CA ARG A 272 -26.50 20.99 68.09
C ARG A 272 -25.71 20.97 69.40
N GLN A 273 -25.97 20.02 70.30
CA GLN A 273 -25.40 20.03 71.66
C GLN A 273 -24.87 18.65 72.09
N THR A 274 -24.00 18.04 71.29
CA THR A 274 -23.20 16.87 71.72
C THR A 274 -21.75 16.85 71.24
N ASP A 275 -21.15 17.97 70.81
CA ASP A 275 -19.70 18.02 70.59
C ASP A 275 -19.15 19.44 70.79
N ALA A 276 -18.65 19.70 72.01
CA ALA A 276 -17.58 20.65 72.36
C ALA A 276 -17.76 21.09 73.83
N GLY A 277 -17.10 20.38 74.75
CA GLY A 277 -17.15 20.70 76.17
C GLY A 277 -16.09 19.98 77.01
N VAL A 278 -14.88 19.79 76.48
CA VAL A 278 -13.70 19.53 77.32
C VAL A 278 -13.45 20.81 78.13
N ARG A 279 -13.81 20.79 79.42
CA ARG A 279 -13.47 21.85 80.38
C ARG A 279 -12.01 21.74 80.75
N GLY A 280 -11.27 22.82 80.58
CA GLY A 280 -10.03 23.06 81.31
C GLY A 280 -10.33 23.65 82.69
N SER A 281 -9.75 23.00 83.71
CA SER A 281 -9.16 23.61 84.91
C SER A 281 -8.30 22.55 85.58
#